data_AF-A0A956Y9Z1-F1
#
_entry.id   AF-A0A956Y9Z1-F1
#
_cell.length_a   1.000
_cell.length_b   1.000
_cell.length_c   1.000
_cell.angle_alpha   90.00
_cell.angle_beta   90.00
_cell.angle_gamma   90.00
#
_symmetry.space_group_name_H-M   'P 1'
#
loop_
_entity.id
_entity.type
_entity.pdbx_description
1 polymer ?
#
loop_
_entity_poly.entity_id
_entity_poly.type
_entity_poly.pdbx_seq_one_letter_code
_entity_poly.pdbx_strand_id
1 'polypeptide(L)'
;MRQRFGRLYLLFLFGMLAAFVLSACNLGAGDTEATLTPAPSATGVAPTRTLLPDGAIPTQAFVTVTPPQFPTLSQATSVAVFPTAQLPPVQPTSTTVPVSIIILSPVPGNIASGNVQVLGSAIHPNFLQYRLEYGPDPNPSNLWFPITSVIQQPVLNGSLGIWNTNTAASPDGVYQLRLRVFLRDGRQEITTAGNIHIRNQQPTPQPTNTQTIPRPIAAFT
;
A
#
# COMPACT_ATOMS: atom_id res chain seq x y z
N MET A 1 45.92 32.49 7.98
CA MET A 1 45.73 31.10 7.48
C MET A 1 44.28 30.77 7.07
N ARG A 2 43.24 31.08 7.87
CA ARG A 2 41.84 30.67 7.61
C ARG A 2 41.24 31.03 6.23
N GLN A 3 41.61 32.17 5.66
CA GLN A 3 41.11 32.65 4.34
C GLN A 3 41.42 31.71 3.16
N ARG A 4 42.54 30.96 3.17
CA ARG A 4 42.89 30.05 2.07
C ARG A 4 42.06 28.76 2.07
N PHE A 5 41.70 28.25 3.25
CA PHE A 5 40.86 27.06 3.39
C PHE A 5 39.42 27.31 2.93
N GLY A 6 38.84 28.49 3.22
CA GLY A 6 37.51 28.85 2.73
C GLY A 6 37.43 28.90 1.20
N ARG A 7 38.45 29.48 0.53
CA ARG A 7 38.53 29.49 -0.94
C ARG A 7 38.71 28.09 -1.54
N LEU A 8 39.52 27.24 -0.91
CA LEU A 8 39.71 25.85 -1.35
C LEU A 8 38.42 25.03 -1.18
N TYR A 9 37.71 25.18 -0.06
CA TYR A 9 36.44 24.52 0.20
C TYR A 9 35.34 24.99 -0.77
N LEU A 10 35.25 26.29 -1.04
CA LEU A 10 34.31 26.84 -2.02
C LEU A 10 34.57 26.28 -3.43
N LEU A 11 35.84 26.20 -3.85
CA LEU A 11 36.21 25.60 -5.14
C LEU A 11 35.91 24.10 -5.19
N PHE A 12 36.11 23.36 -4.09
CA PHE A 12 35.77 21.95 -4.00
C PHE A 12 34.24 21.72 -4.11
N LEU A 13 33.45 22.57 -3.45
CA LEU A 13 31.99 22.51 -3.46
C LEU A 13 31.43 22.92 -4.83
N PHE A 14 32.01 23.91 -5.49
CA PHE A 14 31.68 24.28 -6.88
C PHE A 14 32.05 23.18 -7.88
N GLY A 15 33.22 22.53 -7.70
CA GLY A 15 33.64 21.40 -8.52
C GLY A 15 32.73 20.18 -8.37
N MET A 16 32.30 19.88 -7.14
CA MET A 16 31.34 18.81 -6.86
C MET A 16 29.95 19.11 -7.44
N LEU A 17 29.50 20.37 -7.37
CA LEU A 17 28.24 20.81 -8.00
C LEU A 17 28.31 20.69 -9.54
N ALA A 18 29.42 21.13 -10.15
CA ALA A 18 29.63 21.03 -11.59
C ALA A 18 29.68 19.57 -12.07
N ALA A 19 30.34 18.67 -11.33
CA ALA A 19 30.35 17.24 -11.61
C ALA A 19 28.94 16.60 -11.51
N PHE A 20 28.10 17.08 -10.58
CA PHE A 20 26.72 16.63 -10.44
C PHE A 20 25.84 17.08 -11.62
N VAL A 21 25.98 18.35 -12.06
CA VAL A 21 25.26 18.88 -13.23
C VAL A 21 25.71 18.19 -14.52
N LEU A 22 27.01 17.94 -14.71
CA LEU A 22 27.53 17.22 -15.88
C LEU A 22 27.05 15.76 -15.95
N SER A 23 26.77 15.13 -14.81
CA SER A 23 26.20 13.77 -14.76
C SER A 23 24.70 13.72 -15.11
N ALA A 24 24.00 14.87 -15.11
CA ALA A 24 22.58 14.95 -15.46
C ALA A 24 22.33 15.07 -16.97
N CYS A 25 23.37 15.31 -17.77
CA CYS A 25 23.25 15.62 -19.20
C CYS A 25 23.32 14.41 -20.14
N ASN A 26 23.41 13.17 -19.64
CA ASN A 26 23.42 11.96 -20.48
C ASN A 26 22.13 11.13 -20.38
N LEU A 27 20.98 11.80 -20.35
CA LEU A 27 19.71 11.17 -20.71
C LEU A 27 19.37 11.59 -22.14
N GLY A 28 19.90 10.83 -23.10
CA GLY A 28 19.70 11.06 -24.53
C GLY A 28 18.22 11.10 -24.88
N ALA A 29 17.83 12.06 -25.71
CA ALA A 29 16.47 12.20 -26.19
C ALA A 29 16.03 10.93 -26.94
N GLY A 30 14.88 10.38 -26.53
CA GLY A 30 14.15 9.42 -27.36
C GLY A 30 13.41 10.19 -28.44
N ASP A 31 14.02 10.35 -29.61
CA ASP A 31 13.31 10.83 -30.79
C ASP A 31 12.27 9.78 -31.21
N THR A 32 10.99 10.10 -31.06
CA THR A 32 9.94 9.38 -31.78
C THR A 32 8.78 10.34 -32.04
N GLU A 33 8.68 10.77 -33.30
CA GLU A 33 7.62 11.66 -33.78
C GLU A 33 6.23 11.08 -33.50
N ALA A 34 5.32 11.94 -33.06
CA ALA A 34 3.90 11.63 -32.97
C ALA A 34 3.26 11.63 -34.37
N THR A 35 3.63 10.67 -35.22
CA THR A 35 2.99 10.43 -36.51
C THR A 35 1.65 9.73 -36.32
N LEU A 36 0.58 10.43 -36.67
CA LEU A 36 -0.78 9.91 -36.74
C LEU A 36 -0.90 8.91 -37.91
N THR A 37 -1.45 7.70 -37.70
CA THR A 37 -2.32 6.91 -38.63
C THR A 37 -2.76 5.59 -37.96
N PRO A 38 -3.96 5.01 -38.23
CA PRO A 38 -4.59 4.03 -37.32
C PRO A 38 -4.92 2.63 -37.90
N ALA A 39 -5.31 1.71 -36.99
CA ALA A 39 -6.18 0.52 -37.19
C ALA A 39 -5.62 -0.66 -38.04
N PRO A 40 -6.29 -1.85 -38.05
CA PRO A 40 -7.43 -2.36 -37.27
C PRO A 40 -6.97 -3.43 -36.23
N SER A 41 -7.70 -4.42 -35.67
CA SER A 41 -9.09 -4.96 -35.74
C SER A 41 -9.38 -5.62 -34.36
N ALA A 42 -10.53 -5.54 -33.68
CA ALA A 42 -11.95 -5.87 -33.98
C ALA A 42 -12.41 -7.23 -33.38
N THR A 43 -13.20 -7.18 -32.29
CA THR A 43 -14.37 -8.02 -31.91
C THR A 43 -14.75 -7.66 -30.46
N GLY A 44 -15.95 -7.16 -30.11
CA GLY A 44 -17.07 -6.73 -30.96
C GLY A 44 -18.23 -6.10 -30.16
N VAL A 45 -19.21 -5.57 -30.91
CA VAL A 45 -20.59 -5.20 -30.52
C VAL A 45 -20.81 -4.07 -29.49
N ALA A 46 -21.09 -2.87 -30.01
CA ALA A 46 -21.95 -1.86 -29.37
C ALA A 46 -22.94 -1.32 -30.43
N PRO A 47 -24.23 -1.06 -30.10
CA PRO A 47 -25.26 -0.79 -31.10
C PRO A 47 -25.22 0.63 -31.67
N THR A 48 -25.30 0.72 -33.00
CA THR A 48 -25.34 1.95 -33.79
C THR A 48 -26.67 2.71 -33.65
N ARG A 49 -26.62 4.04 -33.63
CA ARG A 49 -27.75 4.91 -34.04
C ARG A 49 -27.33 5.81 -35.19
N THR A 50 -27.83 5.49 -36.37
CA THR A 50 -27.67 6.28 -37.60
C THR A 50 -28.67 7.44 -37.60
N LEU A 51 -28.19 8.65 -37.91
CA LEU A 51 -29.05 9.75 -38.35
C LEU A 51 -29.04 9.77 -39.89
N LEU A 52 -30.22 9.84 -40.50
CA LEU A 52 -30.40 10.12 -41.94
C LEU A 52 -30.99 11.54 -42.09
N PRO A 53 -30.69 12.28 -43.18
CA PRO A 53 -31.00 13.71 -43.29
C PRO A 53 -32.39 13.98 -43.86
N ASP A 54 -32.72 15.28 -43.92
CA ASP A 54 -34.00 15.88 -44.33
C ASP A 54 -34.69 15.26 -45.57
N GLY A 55 -36.01 15.10 -45.48
CA GLY A 55 -36.83 14.63 -46.59
C GLY A 55 -38.35 14.68 -46.32
N ALA A 56 -38.96 15.80 -46.69
CA ALA A 56 -40.41 16.00 -46.91
C ALA A 56 -41.41 15.85 -45.74
N ILE A 57 -42.23 16.89 -45.61
CA ILE A 57 -43.37 17.05 -44.70
C ILE A 57 -44.52 16.13 -45.14
N PRO A 58 -45.25 15.51 -44.19
CA PRO A 58 -46.71 15.46 -44.33
C PRO A 58 -47.44 15.97 -43.07
N THR A 59 -48.32 16.95 -43.29
CA THR A 59 -49.22 17.52 -42.27
C THR A 59 -50.09 16.45 -41.63
N GLN A 60 -50.03 16.30 -40.30
CA GLN A 60 -50.97 15.47 -39.54
C GLN A 60 -51.43 16.20 -38.27
N ALA A 61 -52.72 16.12 -37.98
CA ALA A 61 -53.41 17.01 -37.05
C ALA A 61 -53.15 16.67 -35.57
N PHE A 62 -53.03 17.72 -34.74
CA PHE A 62 -52.98 17.58 -33.28
C PHE A 62 -54.38 17.28 -32.74
N VAL A 63 -54.58 16.09 -32.15
CA VAL A 63 -55.80 15.77 -31.41
C VAL A 63 -55.63 16.22 -29.96
N THR A 64 -56.31 17.29 -29.57
CA THR A 64 -56.33 17.77 -28.18
C THR A 64 -57.15 16.83 -27.30
N VAL A 65 -56.49 15.90 -26.61
CA VAL A 65 -57.14 15.06 -25.59
C VAL A 65 -57.20 15.82 -24.26
N THR A 66 -58.40 16.25 -23.88
CA THR A 66 -58.64 16.87 -22.58
C THR A 66 -58.69 15.78 -21.48
N PRO A 67 -57.88 15.85 -20.42
CA PRO A 67 -57.94 14.87 -19.34
C PRO A 67 -59.23 15.03 -18.52
N PRO A 68 -59.87 13.92 -18.07
CA PRO A 68 -61.04 13.99 -17.21
C PRO A 68 -60.65 14.53 -15.82
N GLN A 69 -61.48 15.43 -15.30
CA GLN A 69 -61.31 15.99 -13.96
C GLN A 69 -62.07 15.17 -12.91
N PHE A 70 -61.32 14.59 -11.98
CA PHE A 70 -61.86 13.82 -10.86
C PHE A 70 -62.28 14.76 -9.72
N PRO A 71 -63.46 14.57 -9.09
CA PRO A 71 -63.87 15.37 -7.94
C PRO A 71 -63.01 15.01 -6.71
N THR A 72 -62.39 16.02 -6.10
CA THR A 72 -61.62 15.87 -4.87
C THR A 72 -62.54 15.82 -3.66
N LEU A 73 -62.65 14.65 -3.01
CA LEU A 73 -63.29 14.54 -1.70
C LEU A 73 -62.39 15.18 -0.63
N SER A 74 -62.84 16.30 -0.06
CA SER A 74 -62.17 16.94 1.08
C SER A 74 -62.38 16.09 2.34
N GLN A 75 -61.41 15.23 2.65
CA GLN A 75 -61.42 14.42 3.87
C GLN A 75 -60.79 15.22 5.00
N ALA A 76 -61.60 15.63 5.99
CA ALA A 76 -61.13 16.40 7.14
C ALA A 76 -60.20 15.55 8.02
N THR A 77 -58.90 15.76 7.89
CA THR A 77 -57.88 15.09 8.72
C THR A 77 -57.77 15.77 10.07
N SER A 78 -58.29 15.13 11.11
CA SER A 78 -58.09 15.54 12.49
C SER A 78 -56.61 15.42 12.88
N VAL A 79 -55.94 16.54 13.14
CA VAL A 79 -54.55 16.55 13.59
C VAL A 79 -54.47 16.12 15.06
N ALA A 80 -54.17 14.85 15.30
CA ALA A 80 -53.81 14.37 16.63
C ALA A 80 -52.38 14.84 16.98
N VAL A 81 -52.27 15.84 17.85
CA VAL A 81 -50.97 16.31 18.36
C VAL A 81 -50.51 15.36 19.46
N PHE A 82 -49.72 14.36 19.10
CA PHE A 82 -49.02 13.53 20.08
C PHE A 82 -47.89 14.37 20.72
N PRO A 83 -47.79 14.42 22.06
CA PRO A 83 -46.69 15.12 22.71
C PRO A 83 -45.36 14.42 22.39
N THR A 84 -44.41 15.17 21.83
CA THR A 84 -43.09 14.65 21.52
C THR A 84 -42.37 14.29 22.81
N ALA A 85 -42.22 13.00 23.10
CA ALA A 85 -41.39 12.55 24.21
C ALA A 85 -39.93 12.94 23.93
N GLN A 86 -39.46 14.03 24.55
CA GLN A 86 -38.06 14.41 24.51
C GLN A 86 -37.24 13.31 25.18
N LEU A 87 -36.52 12.52 24.37
CA LEU A 87 -35.50 11.62 24.89
C LEU A 87 -34.50 12.46 25.72
N PRO A 88 -34.09 12.00 26.90
CA PRO A 88 -33.07 12.70 27.68
C PRO A 88 -31.78 12.83 26.85
N PRO A 89 -31.02 13.91 27.01
CA PRO A 89 -29.78 14.12 26.25
C PRO A 89 -28.84 12.94 26.49
N VAL A 90 -28.51 12.22 25.42
CA VAL A 90 -27.63 11.05 25.46
C VAL A 90 -26.23 11.53 25.82
N GLN A 91 -25.87 11.47 27.11
CA GLN A 91 -24.51 11.80 27.53
C GLN A 91 -23.52 10.83 26.85
N PRO A 92 -22.44 11.32 26.25
CA PRO A 92 -21.45 10.46 25.63
C PRO A 92 -20.77 9.61 26.70
N THR A 93 -21.06 8.31 26.72
CA THR A 93 -20.40 7.35 27.60
C THR A 93 -18.92 7.30 27.25
N SER A 94 -18.05 7.76 28.15
CA SER A 94 -16.59 7.76 27.99
C SER A 94 -16.04 6.34 28.03
N THR A 95 -16.21 5.62 26.91
CA THR A 95 -15.72 4.26 26.71
C THR A 95 -14.21 4.25 26.85
N THR A 96 -13.71 3.64 27.92
CA THR A 96 -12.28 3.60 28.21
C THR A 96 -11.60 2.67 27.22
N VAL A 97 -10.86 3.25 26.28
CA VAL A 97 -10.08 2.49 25.29
C VAL A 97 -8.89 1.82 26.01
N PRO A 98 -8.70 0.50 25.90
CA PRO A 98 -7.56 -0.17 26.52
C PRO A 98 -6.24 0.23 25.84
N VAL A 99 -5.16 0.27 26.61
CA VAL A 99 -3.79 0.40 26.09
C VAL A 99 -3.21 -0.99 25.85
N SER A 100 -2.75 -1.26 24.64
CA SER A 100 -2.00 -2.47 24.31
C SER A 100 -1.07 -2.20 23.12
N ILE A 101 0.23 -2.24 23.39
CA ILE A 101 1.30 -2.00 22.41
C ILE A 101 2.28 -3.15 22.56
N ILE A 102 2.10 -4.21 21.77
CA ILE A 102 2.86 -5.46 21.86
C ILE A 102 3.02 -6.11 20.48
N ILE A 103 4.11 -6.84 20.29
CA ILE A 103 4.29 -7.79 19.18
C ILE A 103 4.04 -9.19 19.74
N LEU A 104 3.09 -9.91 19.16
CA LEU A 104 2.69 -11.28 19.53
C LEU A 104 3.35 -12.35 18.65
N SER A 105 3.59 -12.03 17.37
CA SER A 105 4.26 -12.93 16.42
C SER A 105 5.03 -12.11 15.39
N PRO A 106 6.22 -12.54 14.94
CA PRO A 106 7.00 -13.69 15.45
C PRO A 106 7.50 -13.48 16.89
N VAL A 107 7.59 -14.56 17.65
CA VAL A 107 8.22 -14.56 18.98
C VAL A 107 9.75 -14.72 18.86
N PRO A 108 10.54 -14.30 19.86
CA PRO A 108 11.98 -14.54 19.88
C PRO A 108 12.33 -16.03 19.72
N GLY A 109 13.31 -16.33 18.86
CA GLY A 109 13.70 -17.69 18.49
C GLY A 109 12.99 -18.24 17.24
N ASN A 110 11.90 -17.62 16.77
CA ASN A 110 11.21 -18.08 15.56
C ASN A 110 12.11 -18.02 14.32
N ILE A 111 11.97 -19.04 13.46
CA ILE A 111 12.50 -19.03 12.10
C ILE A 111 11.39 -18.54 11.16
N ALA A 112 11.72 -17.60 10.28
CA ALA A 112 10.77 -17.00 9.34
C ALA A 112 11.39 -16.83 7.95
N SER A 113 10.54 -16.82 6.91
CA SER A 113 10.96 -16.75 5.51
C SER A 113 9.80 -16.29 4.61
N GLY A 114 10.13 -15.70 3.45
CA GLY A 114 9.13 -15.18 2.53
C GLY A 114 8.31 -14.03 3.11
N ASN A 115 6.99 -14.21 3.19
CA ASN A 115 6.06 -13.19 3.66
C ASN A 115 5.68 -13.45 5.12
N VAL A 116 6.40 -12.81 6.04
CA VAL A 116 6.24 -12.97 7.48
C VAL A 116 5.14 -12.04 7.97
N GLN A 117 3.99 -12.59 8.36
CA GLN A 117 2.92 -11.81 8.98
C GLN A 117 3.28 -11.46 10.42
N VAL A 118 3.27 -10.17 10.74
CA VAL A 118 3.55 -9.67 12.10
C VAL A 118 2.23 -9.39 12.80
N LEU A 119 1.99 -10.09 13.91
CA LEU A 119 0.78 -9.99 14.71
C LEU A 119 1.05 -9.25 16.02
N GLY A 120 0.06 -8.53 16.54
CA GLY A 120 0.18 -7.79 17.79
C GLY A 120 -0.95 -6.80 18.03
N SER A 121 -0.68 -5.85 18.91
CA SER A 121 -1.58 -4.74 19.25
C SER A 121 -0.85 -3.42 19.14
N ALA A 122 -1.54 -2.42 18.62
CA ALA A 122 -1.13 -1.04 18.50
C ALA A 122 -2.35 -0.15 18.79
N ILE A 123 -2.83 -0.20 20.04
CA ILE A 123 -4.00 0.56 20.51
C ILE A 123 -3.65 1.37 21.76
N HIS A 124 -4.11 2.62 21.77
CA HIS A 124 -3.90 3.59 22.84
C HIS A 124 -5.01 4.66 22.77
N PRO A 125 -5.50 5.24 23.88
CA PRO A 125 -6.49 6.32 23.86
C PRO A 125 -6.07 7.52 22.98
N ASN A 126 -4.81 7.96 23.13
CA ASN A 126 -4.21 9.04 22.34
C ASN A 126 -3.60 8.57 21.00
N PHE A 127 -4.02 7.42 20.44
CA PHE A 127 -3.41 6.89 19.21
C PHE A 127 -3.50 7.87 18.03
N LEU A 128 -2.38 8.10 17.34
CA LEU A 128 -2.31 8.87 16.10
C LEU A 128 -1.98 7.95 14.90
N GLN A 129 -0.88 7.21 14.99
CA GLN A 129 -0.42 6.28 13.96
C GLN A 129 0.62 5.31 14.53
N TYR A 130 0.88 4.19 13.86
CA TYR A 130 2.06 3.36 14.12
C TYR A 130 2.89 3.15 12.85
N ARG A 131 4.14 2.70 13.05
CA ARG A 131 5.00 2.14 12.00
C ARG A 131 5.71 0.89 12.53
N LEU A 132 5.78 -0.12 11.69
CA LEU A 132 6.56 -1.33 11.95
C LEU A 132 7.91 -1.24 11.23
N GLU A 133 8.99 -1.58 11.93
CA GLU A 133 10.37 -1.45 11.47
C GLU A 133 11.15 -2.73 11.81
N TYR A 134 12.23 -3.02 11.07
CA TYR A 134 13.16 -4.11 11.34
C TYR A 134 14.60 -3.62 11.40
N GLY A 135 15.46 -4.34 12.09
CA GLY A 135 16.90 -4.11 12.15
C GLY A 135 17.66 -5.40 12.43
N PRO A 136 18.98 -5.44 12.21
CA PRO A 136 19.81 -6.60 12.55
C PRO A 136 19.77 -6.86 14.08
N ASP A 137 20.04 -8.08 14.52
CA ASP A 137 20.17 -8.39 15.95
C ASP A 137 21.50 -9.10 16.23
N PRO A 138 22.43 -8.50 17.01
CA PRO A 138 22.32 -7.21 17.71
C PRO A 138 22.39 -5.97 16.78
N ASN A 139 21.83 -4.84 17.22
CA ASN A 139 21.81 -3.55 16.49
C ASN A 139 22.65 -2.45 17.16
N PRO A 140 23.99 -2.55 17.20
CA PRO A 140 24.84 -1.54 17.83
C PRO A 140 24.76 -0.16 17.16
N SER A 141 24.45 -0.13 15.85
CA SER A 141 24.32 1.10 15.07
C SER A 141 22.94 1.76 15.17
N ASN A 142 21.97 1.14 15.87
CA ASN A 142 20.58 1.60 15.98
C ASN A 142 19.94 1.91 14.60
N LEU A 143 20.24 1.09 13.59
CA LEU A 143 19.72 1.22 12.23
C LEU A 143 18.40 0.47 12.09
N TRP A 144 17.40 1.13 11.51
CA TRP A 144 16.04 0.59 11.39
C TRP A 144 15.46 0.90 10.02
N PHE A 145 14.92 -0.14 9.40
CA PHE A 145 14.31 -0.10 8.08
C PHE A 145 12.79 -0.26 8.21
N PRO A 146 11.97 0.56 7.54
CA PRO A 146 10.51 0.42 7.62
C PRO A 146 10.04 -0.87 6.93
N ILE A 147 9.13 -1.59 7.58
CA ILE A 147 8.37 -2.69 6.97
C ILE A 147 7.10 -2.12 6.34
N THR A 148 6.41 -1.25 7.08
CA THR A 148 5.17 -0.62 6.65
C THR A 148 5.36 0.89 6.46
N SER A 149 4.49 1.47 5.64
CA SER A 149 4.17 2.89 5.75
C SER A 149 3.57 3.21 7.14
N VAL A 150 3.35 4.50 7.42
CA VAL A 150 2.59 4.90 8.61
C VAL A 150 1.13 4.44 8.49
N ILE A 151 0.60 3.81 9.54
CA ILE A 151 -0.77 3.28 9.58
C ILE A 151 -1.54 4.04 10.68
N GLN A 152 -2.63 4.69 10.29
CA GLN A 152 -3.49 5.52 11.16
C GLN A 152 -4.69 4.75 11.74
N GLN A 153 -4.80 3.45 11.48
CA GLN A 153 -5.82 2.58 12.05
C GLN A 153 -5.24 1.83 13.25
N PRO A 154 -5.78 1.98 14.48
CA PRO A 154 -5.38 1.16 15.62
C PRO A 154 -5.76 -0.31 15.40
N VAL A 155 -4.93 -1.21 15.94
CA VAL A 155 -5.09 -2.68 15.83
C VAL A 155 -5.06 -3.29 17.23
N LEU A 156 -5.93 -4.26 17.49
CA LEU A 156 -5.97 -5.04 18.73
C LEU A 156 -5.90 -6.53 18.38
N ASN A 157 -4.87 -7.23 18.87
CA ASN A 157 -4.63 -8.66 18.67
C ASN A 157 -4.77 -9.11 17.19
N GLY A 158 -4.24 -8.31 16.27
CA GLY A 158 -4.43 -8.47 14.83
C GLY A 158 -3.14 -8.28 14.03
N SER A 159 -3.27 -8.14 12.72
CA SER A 159 -2.12 -7.96 11.82
C SER A 159 -1.59 -6.52 11.88
N LEU A 160 -0.33 -6.35 12.29
CA LEU A 160 0.39 -5.08 12.27
C LEU A 160 1.07 -4.82 10.92
N GLY A 161 1.37 -5.87 10.16
CA GLY A 161 1.99 -5.74 8.84
C GLY A 161 2.44 -7.09 8.28
N ILE A 162 3.01 -7.05 7.08
CA ILE A 162 3.66 -8.20 6.43
C ILE A 162 5.08 -7.76 6.09
N TRP A 163 6.07 -8.49 6.58
CA TRP A 163 7.48 -8.30 6.27
C TRP A 163 7.91 -9.28 5.18
N ASN A 164 8.33 -8.77 4.03
CA ASN A 164 8.87 -9.59 2.95
C ASN A 164 10.39 -9.75 3.12
N THR A 165 10.81 -10.95 3.52
CA THR A 165 12.21 -11.30 3.75
C THR A 165 12.90 -11.85 2.51
N ASN A 166 12.16 -12.17 1.44
CA ASN A 166 12.71 -12.59 0.14
C ASN A 166 13.27 -11.41 -0.68
N THR A 167 13.80 -10.38 -0.01
CA THR A 167 14.34 -9.17 -0.65
C THR A 167 15.82 -9.03 -0.35
N ALA A 168 16.59 -8.43 -1.28
CA ALA A 168 18.02 -8.18 -1.08
C ALA A 168 18.33 -7.26 0.14
N ALA A 169 17.32 -6.59 0.70
CA ALA A 169 17.43 -5.78 1.91
C ALA A 169 17.32 -6.60 3.22
N SER A 170 16.87 -7.86 3.15
CA SER A 170 16.69 -8.77 4.30
C SER A 170 17.32 -10.15 4.04
N PRO A 171 18.66 -10.23 3.86
CA PRO A 171 19.37 -11.50 3.71
C PRO A 171 19.19 -12.42 4.94
N ASP A 172 19.59 -13.68 4.79
CA ASP A 172 19.53 -14.66 5.88
C ASP A 172 20.41 -14.23 7.08
N GLY A 173 19.84 -14.26 8.29
CA GLY A 173 20.49 -13.71 9.48
C GLY A 173 19.56 -13.64 10.69
N VAL A 174 20.02 -12.99 11.77
CA VAL A 174 19.21 -12.73 12.97
C VAL A 174 18.80 -11.26 13.01
N TYR A 175 17.52 -11.03 13.28
CA TYR A 175 16.86 -9.74 13.19
C TYR A 175 15.98 -9.46 14.41
N GLN A 176 15.65 -8.19 14.57
CA GLN A 176 14.69 -7.70 15.54
C GLN A 176 13.65 -6.80 14.87
N LEU A 177 12.40 -6.94 15.30
CA LEU A 177 11.27 -6.11 14.91
C LEU A 177 11.04 -5.03 15.96
N ARG A 178 10.68 -3.82 15.52
CA ARG A 178 10.26 -2.72 16.38
C ARG A 178 8.93 -2.15 15.91
N LEU A 179 7.95 -2.16 16.81
CA LEU A 179 6.72 -1.40 16.69
C LEU A 179 6.94 -0.03 17.33
N ARG A 180 6.68 1.04 16.58
CA ARG A 180 6.67 2.41 17.11
C ARG A 180 5.27 3.01 16.93
N VAL A 181 4.62 3.32 18.04
CA VAL A 181 3.33 4.01 18.07
C VAL A 181 3.57 5.48 18.38
N PHE A 182 3.01 6.35 17.56
CA PHE A 182 3.01 7.80 17.73
C PHE A 182 1.66 8.21 18.32
N LEU A 183 1.71 9.10 19.31
CA LEU A 183 0.54 9.57 20.04
C LEU A 183 0.22 11.03 19.68
N ARG A 184 -1.05 11.42 19.85
CA ARG A 184 -1.58 12.77 19.58
C ARG A 184 -0.99 13.85 20.48
N ASP A 185 -0.46 13.45 21.64
CA ASP A 185 0.28 14.30 22.59
C ASP A 185 1.77 14.47 22.21
N GLY A 186 2.22 13.88 21.10
CA GLY A 186 3.60 13.94 20.62
C GLY A 186 4.53 12.87 21.21
N ARG A 187 4.08 12.06 22.18
CA ARG A 187 4.85 10.93 22.70
C ARG A 187 5.00 9.81 21.68
N GLN A 188 5.99 8.96 21.91
CA GLN A 188 6.21 7.73 21.15
C GLN A 188 6.35 6.58 22.13
N GLU A 189 5.57 5.53 21.92
CA GLU A 189 5.67 4.27 22.66
C GLU A 189 6.30 3.22 21.73
N ILE A 190 7.24 2.43 22.26
CA ILE A 190 8.09 1.54 21.48
C ILE A 190 8.07 0.14 22.09
N THR A 191 7.98 -0.89 21.25
CA THR A 191 8.15 -2.29 21.65
C THR A 191 9.00 -3.02 20.63
N THR A 192 9.88 -3.89 21.10
CA THR A 192 10.83 -4.63 20.28
C THR A 192 10.72 -6.13 20.54
N ALA A 193 10.80 -6.94 19.48
CA ALA A 193 10.92 -8.39 19.53
C ALA A 193 12.20 -8.81 18.79
N GLY A 194 13.18 -9.34 19.53
CA GLY A 194 14.49 -9.75 18.99
C GLY A 194 14.58 -11.24 18.63
N ASN A 195 15.78 -11.70 18.26
CA ASN A 195 16.13 -13.10 18.01
C ASN A 195 15.30 -13.80 16.90
N ILE A 196 14.86 -13.07 15.88
CA ILE A 196 14.09 -13.63 14.75
C ILE A 196 15.07 -14.10 13.68
N HIS A 197 15.03 -15.39 13.33
CA HIS A 197 15.96 -16.00 12.38
C HIS A 197 15.37 -16.04 10.98
N ILE A 198 15.97 -15.31 10.04
CA ILE A 198 15.57 -15.30 8.64
C ILE A 198 16.35 -16.37 7.85
N ARG A 199 15.61 -17.23 7.12
CA ARG A 199 16.17 -18.30 6.28
C ARG A 199 15.38 -18.42 4.98
N ASN A 200 15.77 -17.66 3.96
CA ASN A 200 15.13 -17.66 2.64
C ASN A 200 15.75 -18.69 1.67
N GLN A 201 16.86 -19.33 2.03
CA GLN A 201 17.45 -20.41 1.24
C GLN A 201 16.48 -21.56 0.99
N GLN A 202 16.14 -21.77 -0.29
CA GLN A 202 15.55 -23.01 -0.76
C GLN A 202 16.59 -24.14 -0.58
N PRO A 203 16.18 -25.36 -0.17
CA PRO A 203 17.08 -26.51 -0.13
C PRO A 203 17.76 -26.70 -1.50
N THR A 204 19.09 -26.78 -1.51
CA THR A 204 19.81 -27.21 -2.71
C THR A 204 19.37 -28.63 -3.07
N PRO A 205 19.17 -28.94 -4.37
CA PRO A 205 18.89 -30.31 -4.76
C PRO A 205 20.06 -31.20 -4.30
N GLN A 206 19.76 -32.28 -3.58
CA GLN A 206 20.75 -33.25 -3.18
C GLN A 206 21.50 -33.74 -4.43
N PRO A 207 22.84 -33.83 -4.42
CA PRO A 207 23.59 -34.23 -5.60
C PRO A 207 23.16 -35.61 -6.07
N THR A 208 22.50 -35.67 -7.23
CA THR A 208 22.22 -36.92 -7.93
C THR A 208 23.56 -37.55 -8.32
N ASN A 209 23.85 -38.74 -7.80
CA ASN A 209 25.03 -39.49 -8.19
C ASN A 209 25.06 -39.64 -9.71
N THR A 210 26.13 -39.17 -10.35
CA THR A 210 26.32 -39.34 -11.79
C THR A 210 26.37 -40.84 -12.11
N GLN A 211 25.41 -41.33 -12.91
CA GLN A 211 25.44 -42.70 -13.38
C GLN A 211 26.74 -42.94 -14.15
N THR A 212 27.56 -43.86 -13.65
CA THR A 212 28.81 -44.28 -14.30
C THR A 212 28.46 -45.15 -15.49
N ILE A 213 28.30 -44.54 -16.67
CA ILE A 213 28.15 -45.26 -17.93
C ILE A 213 29.47 -46.01 -18.19
N PRO A 214 29.48 -47.35 -18.22
CA PRO A 214 30.70 -48.11 -18.51
C PRO A 214 31.14 -47.83 -19.94
N ARG A 215 32.45 -47.68 -20.15
CA ARG A 215 33.01 -47.51 -21.50
C ARG A 215 32.65 -48.73 -22.37
N PRO A 216 32.14 -48.56 -23.60
CA PRO A 216 31.88 -49.69 -24.48
C PRO A 216 33.20 -50.40 -24.79
N ILE A 217 33.20 -51.73 -24.60
CA ILE A 217 34.32 -52.59 -25.00
C ILE A 217 34.22 -52.75 -26.52
N ALA A 218 35.20 -52.24 -27.26
CA ALA A 218 35.30 -52.47 -28.68
C ALA A 218 35.64 -53.95 -28.93
N ALA A 219 34.67 -54.71 -29.45
CA ALA A 219 34.93 -56.03 -29.99
C ALA A 219 35.47 -55.86 -31.42
N PHE A 220 36.78 -56.13 -31.59
CA PHE A 220 37.37 -56.34 -32.90
C PHE A 220 37.20 -57.81 -33.27
N THR A 221 36.66 -58.08 -34.45
CA THR A 221 36.52 -59.41 -35.07
C THR A 221 37.01 -59.38 -36.50
#